data_AF-A0A8T2E7C0-F1
#
_entry.id   AF-A0A8T2E7C0-F1
#
_cell.length_a   1.000
_cell.length_b   1.000
_cell.length_c   1.000
_cell.angle_alpha   90.00
_cell.angle_beta   90.00
_cell.angle_gamma   90.00
#
_symmetry.space_group_name_H-M   'P 1'
#
loop_
_entity.id
_entity.type
_entity.pdbx_description
1 polymer ?
#
loop_
_entity_poly.entity_id
_entity_poly.type
_entity_poly.pdbx_seq_one_letter_code
_entity_poly.pdbx_strand_id
1 'polypeptide(L)'
;MANQIYLFSLICLSVLLCQSYTVSSFQKSLDLAKPCKRFVLHLHDIAYDGDNAANATSAAIVNPLGLGDFSFGKFVIMDDPVTMDQNYLSKPVARVQGFFCYHGKATYDAWIAWTVVFNSTQHKGAFTIMGENPFMEPTRDLPIVGGTGDFIMTRGIATLTTDHIDGSKYFRVKLDIKLYECYH
;
A
#
# COMPACT_ATOMS: atom_id res chain seq x y z
N MET A 1 -28.25 -27.06 53.67
CA MET A 1 -26.99 -26.60 53.05
C MET A 1 -27.00 -26.76 51.53
N ALA A 2 -27.29 -27.94 50.97
CA ALA A 2 -27.25 -28.17 49.51
C ALA A 2 -28.14 -27.20 48.69
N ASN A 3 -29.41 -26.98 49.08
CA ASN A 3 -30.32 -26.08 48.36
C ASN A 3 -29.85 -24.63 48.28
N GLN A 4 -29.10 -24.15 49.28
CA GLN A 4 -28.60 -22.78 49.31
C GLN A 4 -27.40 -22.60 48.37
N ILE A 5 -26.60 -23.66 48.18
CA ILE A 5 -25.50 -23.70 47.21
C ILE A 5 -26.04 -23.72 45.78
N TYR A 6 -27.10 -24.50 45.51
CA TYR A 6 -27.75 -24.51 44.20
C TYR A 6 -28.35 -23.15 43.83
N LEU A 7 -28.97 -22.48 44.79
CA LEU A 7 -29.54 -21.14 44.57
C LEU A 7 -28.45 -20.11 44.25
N PHE A 8 -27.34 -20.13 44.99
CA PHE A 8 -26.22 -19.22 44.76
C PHE A 8 -25.55 -19.50 43.40
N SER A 9 -25.40 -20.78 43.03
CA SER A 9 -24.89 -21.19 41.72
C SER A 9 -25.80 -20.75 40.58
N LEU A 10 -27.13 -20.82 40.76
CA LEU A 10 -28.09 -20.38 39.75
C LEU A 10 -28.03 -18.87 39.52
N ILE A 11 -27.91 -18.10 40.61
CA ILE A 11 -27.79 -16.64 40.56
C ILE A 11 -26.45 -16.23 39.92
N CYS A 12 -25.36 -16.92 40.23
CA CYS A 12 -24.07 -16.62 39.63
C CYS A 12 -24.07 -16.92 38.12
N LEU A 13 -24.73 -18.01 37.71
CA LEU A 13 -24.88 -18.38 36.30
C LEU A 13 -25.77 -17.39 35.54
N SER A 14 -26.85 -16.89 36.16
CA SER A 14 -27.71 -15.89 35.52
C SER A 14 -27.01 -14.54 35.36
N VAL A 15 -26.19 -14.12 36.34
CA VAL A 15 -25.36 -12.91 36.23
C VAL A 15 -24.29 -13.04 35.14
N LEU A 16 -23.63 -14.19 35.03
CA LEU A 16 -22.67 -14.46 33.95
C LEU A 16 -23.34 -14.43 32.56
N LEU A 17 -24.55 -14.98 32.43
CA LEU A 17 -25.32 -14.94 31.18
C LEU A 17 -25.80 -13.52 30.83
N CYS A 18 -26.12 -12.68 31.82
CA CYS A 18 -26.49 -11.27 31.60
C CYS A 18 -25.30 -10.36 31.25
N GLN A 19 -24.05 -10.76 31.53
CA GLN A 19 -22.84 -10.05 31.08
C GLN A 19 -22.42 -10.38 29.65
N SER A 20 -23.22 -11.15 28.92
CA SER A 20 -23.11 -11.28 27.47
C SER A 20 -23.48 -9.95 26.83
N TYR A 21 -22.62 -8.94 26.94
CA TYR A 21 -22.78 -7.70 26.19
C TYR A 21 -22.79 -8.09 24.72
N THR A 22 -23.94 -7.94 24.06
CA THR A 22 -24.02 -8.01 22.61
C THR A 22 -23.18 -6.86 22.07
N VAL A 23 -21.95 -7.15 21.66
CA VAL A 23 -21.14 -6.20 20.89
C VAL A 23 -21.83 -6.04 19.55
N SER A 24 -22.70 -5.04 19.44
CA SER A 24 -23.25 -4.63 18.15
C SER A 24 -22.12 -3.95 17.39
N SER A 25 -21.42 -4.69 16.54
CA SER A 25 -20.50 -4.07 15.59
C SER A 25 -21.34 -3.39 14.51
N PHE A 26 -21.43 -2.06 14.56
CA PHE A 26 -21.96 -1.29 13.44
C PHE A 26 -20.94 -1.38 12.29
N GLN A 27 -21.08 -2.39 11.44
CA GLN A 27 -20.27 -2.49 10.24
C GLN A 27 -20.86 -1.53 9.21
N LYS A 28 -20.27 -0.35 9.07
CA LYS A 28 -20.63 0.58 7.99
C LYS A 28 -20.48 -0.18 6.67
N SER A 29 -21.59 -0.35 5.93
CA SER A 29 -21.53 -1.03 4.63
C SER A 29 -20.61 -0.24 3.69
N LEU A 30 -19.56 -0.90 3.21
CA LEU A 30 -18.62 -0.29 2.28
C LEU A 30 -19.24 -0.35 0.87
N ASP A 31 -19.57 0.80 0.29
CA ASP A 31 -19.97 0.86 -1.12
C ASP A 31 -18.71 0.81 -1.98
N LEU A 32 -18.35 -0.40 -2.44
CA LEU A 32 -17.18 -0.64 -3.28
C LEU A 32 -17.24 0.09 -4.63
N ALA A 33 -18.42 0.53 -5.08
CA ALA A 33 -18.57 1.29 -6.31
C ALA A 33 -18.22 2.78 -6.15
N LYS A 34 -18.14 3.29 -4.92
CA LYS A 34 -18.00 4.72 -4.64
C LYS A 34 -16.89 4.99 -3.61
N PRO A 35 -15.62 5.10 -4.04
CA PRO A 35 -14.57 5.57 -3.15
C PRO A 35 -14.87 6.99 -2.66
N CYS A 36 -14.59 7.27 -1.38
CA CYS A 36 -14.76 8.60 -0.80
C CYS A 36 -13.69 9.60 -1.28
N LYS A 37 -12.54 9.11 -1.73
CA LYS A 37 -11.49 9.92 -2.36
C LYS A 37 -10.80 9.10 -3.43
N ARG A 38 -10.48 9.72 -4.57
CA ARG A 38 -9.78 9.07 -5.68
C ARG A 38 -8.66 9.96 -6.22
N PHE A 39 -7.50 9.37 -6.46
CA PHE A 39 -6.39 10.01 -7.18
C PHE A 39 -5.99 9.16 -8.38
N VAL A 40 -5.60 9.82 -9.47
CA VAL A 40 -4.94 9.19 -10.60
C VAL A 40 -3.62 9.90 -10.80
N LEU A 41 -2.54 9.19 -10.53
CA LEU A 41 -1.17 9.73 -10.47
C LEU A 41 -0.22 8.86 -11.29
N HIS A 42 0.97 9.38 -11.59
CA HIS A 42 2.00 8.64 -12.31
C HIS A 42 3.29 8.66 -11.49
N LEU A 43 3.77 7.47 -11.14
CA LEU A 43 5.04 7.20 -10.49
C LEU A 43 6.14 7.08 -11.54
N HIS A 44 7.31 7.67 -11.27
CA HIS A 44 8.47 7.62 -12.14
C HIS A 44 9.70 7.12 -11.37
N ASP A 45 10.23 5.97 -11.76
CA ASP A 45 11.47 5.43 -11.21
C ASP A 45 12.59 5.61 -12.23
N ILE A 46 13.71 6.16 -11.78
CA ILE A 46 14.96 6.24 -12.52
C ILE A 46 16.02 5.49 -11.70
N ALA A 47 16.39 4.30 -12.17
CA ALA A 47 17.34 3.46 -11.47
C ALA A 47 18.77 4.04 -11.56
N TYR A 48 19.48 4.01 -10.43
CA TYR A 48 20.90 4.32 -10.40
C TYR A 48 21.69 3.27 -11.21
N ASP A 49 22.48 3.74 -12.19
CA ASP A 49 23.25 2.89 -13.11
C ASP A 49 24.76 2.93 -12.87
N GLY A 50 25.20 3.64 -11.82
CA GLY A 50 26.61 3.86 -11.50
C GLY A 50 27.09 5.28 -11.83
N ASP A 51 26.53 5.90 -12.86
CA ASP A 51 27.05 7.17 -13.42
C ASP A 51 25.98 8.30 -13.47
N ASN A 52 24.74 8.01 -13.08
CA ASN A 52 23.60 8.95 -13.16
C ASN A 52 23.12 9.49 -11.80
N ALA A 53 24.00 9.62 -10.80
CA ALA A 53 23.64 9.97 -9.41
C ALA A 53 22.78 11.24 -9.24
N ALA A 54 22.92 12.23 -10.14
CA ALA A 54 22.12 13.47 -10.09
C ALA A 54 20.64 13.26 -10.51
N ASN A 55 20.35 12.21 -11.28
CA ASN A 55 19.04 11.96 -11.87
C ASN A 55 18.33 10.75 -11.26
N ALA A 56 19.09 9.80 -10.70
CA ALA A 56 18.53 8.58 -10.13
C ALA A 56 17.61 8.87 -8.94
N THR A 57 16.50 8.13 -8.88
CA THR A 57 15.49 8.21 -7.81
C THR A 57 15.42 6.92 -7.00
N SER A 58 16.01 5.84 -7.52
CA SER A 58 16.11 4.56 -6.84
C SER A 58 17.49 3.92 -7.00
N ALA A 59 17.82 2.96 -6.13
CA ALA A 59 19.05 2.20 -6.20
C ALA A 59 18.86 0.77 -5.72
N ALA A 60 19.45 -0.19 -6.44
CA ALA A 60 19.55 -1.56 -5.96
C ALA A 60 20.59 -1.63 -4.82
N ILE A 61 20.17 -2.09 -3.65
CA ILE A 61 21.04 -2.26 -2.48
C ILE A 61 21.54 -3.70 -2.33
N VAL A 62 20.85 -4.65 -2.97
CA VAL A 62 21.22 -6.07 -3.03
C VAL A 62 21.02 -6.54 -4.46
N ASN A 63 22.05 -7.16 -5.02
CA ASN A 63 21.99 -7.80 -6.33
C ASN A 63 21.50 -9.26 -6.21
N PRO A 64 20.84 -9.81 -7.26
CA PRO A 64 20.40 -11.19 -7.25
C PRO A 64 21.57 -12.16 -7.05
N LEU A 65 21.35 -13.22 -6.27
CA LEU A 65 22.35 -14.27 -6.02
C LEU A 65 22.32 -15.41 -7.05
N GLY A 66 21.56 -15.25 -8.15
CA GLY A 66 21.44 -16.25 -9.22
C GLY A 66 20.38 -17.33 -9.01
N LEU A 67 19.42 -17.13 -8.10
CA LEU A 67 18.30 -18.06 -7.93
C LEU A 67 17.23 -17.84 -9.02
N GLY A 68 17.35 -18.58 -10.13
CA GLY A 68 16.47 -18.44 -11.29
C GLY A 68 16.79 -17.21 -12.14
N ASP A 69 16.00 -17.00 -13.19
CA ASP A 69 16.30 -16.03 -14.26
C ASP A 69 15.60 -14.67 -14.08
N PHE A 70 14.84 -14.49 -13.00
CA PHE A 70 13.91 -13.36 -12.80
C PHE A 70 14.33 -12.42 -11.67
N SER A 71 15.65 -12.28 -11.47
CA SER A 71 16.24 -11.36 -10.48
C SER A 71 15.82 -11.61 -9.02
N PHE A 72 15.49 -12.86 -8.65
CA PHE A 72 15.14 -13.23 -7.28
C PHE A 72 16.16 -12.68 -6.25
N GLY A 73 15.65 -12.01 -5.23
CA GLY A 73 16.44 -11.43 -4.15
C GLY A 73 17.02 -10.05 -4.44
N LYS A 74 16.86 -9.51 -5.66
CA LYS A 74 17.19 -8.10 -5.93
C LYS A 74 16.27 -7.20 -5.09
N PHE A 75 16.88 -6.25 -4.38
CA PHE A 75 16.20 -5.33 -3.48
C PHE A 75 16.54 -3.90 -3.85
N VAL A 76 15.52 -3.07 -4.02
CA VAL A 76 15.64 -1.68 -4.49
C VAL A 76 14.99 -0.75 -3.47
N ILE A 77 15.72 0.29 -3.05
CA ILE A 77 15.17 1.43 -2.28
C ILE A 77 14.89 2.57 -3.26
N MET A 78 13.80 3.31 -3.02
CA MET A 78 13.35 4.39 -3.88
C MET A 78 12.82 5.60 -3.10
N ASP A 79 13.00 6.77 -3.71
CA ASP A 79 12.34 8.03 -3.41
C ASP A 79 11.95 8.69 -4.74
N ASP A 80 10.81 8.28 -5.27
CA ASP A 80 10.41 8.56 -6.65
C ASP A 80 9.41 9.73 -6.73
N PRO A 81 9.55 10.63 -7.73
CA PRO A 81 8.57 11.67 -7.97
C PRO A 81 7.25 11.09 -8.50
N VAL A 82 6.14 11.69 -8.07
CA VAL A 82 4.80 11.37 -8.53
C VAL A 82 4.14 12.61 -9.11
N THR A 83 3.64 12.52 -10.34
CA THR A 83 3.07 13.64 -11.10
C THR A 83 1.61 13.37 -11.50
N MET A 84 0.93 14.41 -11.99
CA MET A 84 -0.46 14.31 -12.47
C MET A 84 -0.55 13.78 -13.91
N ASP A 85 0.53 13.92 -14.68
CA ASP A 85 0.61 13.53 -16.08
C ASP A 85 1.73 12.50 -16.30
N GLN A 86 1.97 12.09 -17.54
CA GLN A 86 2.97 11.05 -17.83
C GLN A 86 4.41 11.59 -17.94
N ASN A 87 4.63 12.89 -17.68
CA ASN A 87 5.90 13.56 -17.85
C ASN A 87 6.65 13.63 -16.51
N TYR A 88 7.78 12.94 -16.40
CA TYR A 88 8.58 12.90 -15.17
C TYR A 88 9.24 14.25 -14.82
N LEU A 89 9.34 15.18 -15.77
CA LEU A 89 9.85 16.54 -15.56
C LEU A 89 8.77 17.50 -15.02
N SER A 90 7.50 17.07 -15.00
CA SER A 90 6.42 17.85 -14.41
C SER A 90 6.62 18.01 -12.91
N LYS A 91 6.06 19.09 -12.34
CA LYS A 91 6.14 19.34 -10.90
C LYS A 91 5.52 18.17 -10.13
N PRO A 92 6.27 17.52 -9.21
CA PRO A 92 5.72 16.45 -8.39
C PRO A 92 4.62 16.96 -7.46
N VAL A 93 3.54 16.19 -7.34
CA VAL A 93 2.45 16.42 -6.37
C VAL A 93 2.61 15.57 -5.10
N ALA A 94 3.37 14.49 -5.20
CA ALA A 94 3.74 13.61 -4.12
C ALA A 94 5.10 12.96 -4.41
N ARG A 95 5.60 12.18 -3.45
CA ARG A 95 6.71 11.25 -3.64
C ARG A 95 6.31 9.86 -3.18
N VAL A 96 6.85 8.82 -3.80
CA VAL A 96 6.77 7.44 -3.29
C VAL A 96 8.10 7.10 -2.67
N GLN A 97 8.08 6.81 -1.37
CA GLN A 97 9.25 6.44 -0.58
C GLN A 97 9.09 5.03 -0.07
N GLY A 98 10.10 4.20 -0.24
CA GLY A 98 10.05 2.82 0.23
C GLY A 98 10.96 1.90 -0.56
N PHE A 99 10.49 0.67 -0.78
CA PHE A 99 11.27 -0.34 -1.45
C PHE A 99 10.41 -1.35 -2.19
N PHE A 100 11.05 -2.09 -3.08
CA PHE A 100 10.52 -3.33 -3.63
C PHE A 100 11.61 -4.39 -3.74
N CYS A 101 11.20 -5.65 -3.73
CA CYS A 101 12.11 -6.75 -3.98
C CYS A 101 11.49 -7.76 -4.95
N TYR A 102 12.32 -8.33 -5.81
CA TYR A 102 11.90 -9.42 -6.68
C TYR A 102 11.96 -10.74 -5.91
N HIS A 103 10.87 -11.49 -5.90
CA HIS A 103 10.78 -12.77 -5.19
C HIS A 103 10.28 -13.91 -6.10
N GLY A 104 9.93 -13.63 -7.36
CA GLY A 104 9.56 -14.65 -8.33
C GLY A 104 10.77 -15.47 -8.81
N LYS A 105 10.70 -16.80 -8.72
CA LYS A 105 11.73 -17.71 -9.27
C LYS A 105 11.48 -18.10 -10.73
N ALA A 106 10.22 -18.14 -11.13
CA ALA A 106 9.77 -18.64 -12.44
C ALA A 106 9.17 -17.54 -13.34
N THR A 107 8.95 -16.35 -12.78
CA THR A 107 8.43 -15.17 -13.47
C THR A 107 8.89 -13.91 -12.74
N TYR A 108 8.86 -12.75 -13.39
CA TYR A 108 9.06 -11.48 -12.70
C TYR A 108 7.88 -11.24 -11.77
N ASP A 109 8.16 -11.27 -10.47
CA ASP A 109 7.21 -10.93 -9.43
C ASP A 109 7.91 -10.11 -8.34
N ALA A 110 7.22 -9.11 -7.82
CA ALA A 110 7.76 -8.18 -6.87
C ALA A 110 6.84 -8.05 -5.65
N TRP A 111 7.44 -7.82 -4.50
CA TRP A 111 6.72 -7.39 -3.32
C TRP A 111 7.08 -5.93 -3.05
N ILE A 112 6.09 -5.08 -2.74
CA ILE A 112 6.30 -3.64 -2.56
C ILE A 112 5.85 -3.17 -1.16
N ALA A 113 6.60 -2.22 -0.59
CA ALA A 113 6.16 -1.39 0.53
C ALA A 113 6.49 0.06 0.21
N TRP A 114 5.46 0.80 -0.18
CA TRP A 114 5.55 2.16 -0.70
C TRP A 114 4.70 3.10 0.13
N THR A 115 5.28 4.19 0.60
CA THR A 115 4.55 5.28 1.23
C THR A 115 4.42 6.44 0.25
N VAL A 116 3.19 6.81 -0.09
CA VAL A 116 2.89 7.99 -0.91
C VAL A 116 2.83 9.21 0.02
N VAL A 117 3.81 10.10 -0.11
CA VAL A 117 3.99 11.28 0.76
C VAL A 117 3.56 12.54 0.02
N PHE A 118 2.54 13.21 0.54
CA PHE A 118 2.07 14.51 0.07
C PHE A 118 2.56 15.61 1.01
N ASN A 119 3.15 16.66 0.44
CA ASN A 119 3.60 17.82 1.19
C ASN A 119 3.37 19.11 0.39
N SER A 120 2.10 19.37 0.08
CA SER A 120 1.65 20.53 -0.67
C SER A 120 0.63 21.33 0.14
N THR A 121 0.19 22.48 -0.40
CA THR A 121 -0.92 23.25 0.17
C THR A 121 -2.27 22.56 0.01
N GLN A 122 -2.41 21.62 -0.93
CA GLN A 122 -3.66 20.90 -1.19
C GLN A 122 -3.78 19.66 -0.29
N HIS A 123 -2.68 18.92 -0.14
CA HIS A 123 -2.61 17.72 0.68
C HIS A 123 -1.29 17.66 1.45
N LYS A 124 -1.40 17.35 2.76
CA LYS A 124 -0.27 17.16 3.66
C LYS A 124 -0.48 15.92 4.54
N GLY A 125 0.29 14.88 4.27
CA GLY A 125 0.14 13.59 4.93
C GLY A 125 0.67 12.46 4.05
N ALA A 126 0.46 11.23 4.48
CA ALA A 126 0.92 10.08 3.70
C ALA A 126 0.00 8.88 3.88
N PHE A 127 0.00 7.95 2.93
CA PHE A 127 -0.58 6.62 3.09
C PHE A 127 0.35 5.55 2.53
N THR A 128 0.23 4.32 3.02
CA THR A 128 1.11 3.21 2.66
C THR A 128 0.37 2.19 1.81
N ILE A 129 0.96 1.83 0.67
CA ILE A 129 0.60 0.73 -0.22
C ILE A 129 1.58 -0.40 0.07
N MET A 130 1.08 -1.59 0.35
CA MET A 130 1.93 -2.71 0.75
C MET A 130 1.37 -4.04 0.28
N GLY A 131 2.17 -4.86 -0.40
CA GLY A 131 1.75 -6.21 -0.75
C GLY A 131 2.41 -6.77 -2.00
N GLU A 132 1.83 -7.88 -2.45
CA GLU A 132 2.22 -8.56 -3.67
C GLU A 132 1.93 -7.69 -4.90
N ASN A 133 2.90 -7.60 -5.80
CA ASN A 133 2.80 -6.89 -7.07
C ASN A 133 3.16 -7.85 -8.21
N PRO A 134 2.18 -8.66 -8.68
CA PRO A 134 2.38 -9.62 -9.77
C PRO A 134 2.68 -8.88 -11.07
N PHE A 135 3.97 -8.60 -11.27
CA PHE A 135 4.45 -7.56 -12.18
C PHE A 135 4.04 -7.79 -13.64
N MET A 136 3.84 -9.04 -14.02
CA MET A 136 3.43 -9.45 -15.37
C MET A 136 1.95 -9.19 -15.66
N GLU A 137 1.12 -8.95 -14.64
CA GLU A 137 -0.30 -8.65 -14.82
C GLU A 137 -0.51 -7.20 -15.30
N PRO A 138 -1.47 -6.96 -16.22
CA PRO A 138 -1.71 -5.64 -16.79
C PRO A 138 -2.19 -4.62 -15.74
N THR A 139 -2.93 -5.09 -14.74
CA THR A 139 -3.45 -4.28 -13.63
C THR A 139 -3.34 -5.05 -12.33
N ARG A 140 -2.93 -4.37 -11.26
CA ARG A 140 -2.61 -5.01 -9.97
C ARG A 140 -3.23 -4.20 -8.84
N ASP A 141 -4.11 -4.81 -8.06
CA ASP A 141 -4.76 -4.14 -6.91
C ASP A 141 -3.99 -4.45 -5.64
N LEU A 142 -3.47 -3.40 -4.99
CA LEU A 142 -2.75 -3.51 -3.74
C LEU A 142 -3.45 -2.74 -2.63
N PRO A 143 -3.41 -3.24 -1.38
CA PRO A 143 -4.09 -2.61 -0.28
C PRO A 143 -3.35 -1.34 0.17
N ILE A 144 -4.15 -0.33 0.51
CA ILE A 144 -3.70 0.82 1.28
C ILE A 144 -3.94 0.49 2.75
N VAL A 145 -2.85 0.28 3.48
CA VAL A 145 -2.86 -0.34 4.82
C VAL A 145 -3.00 0.68 5.96
N GLY A 146 -2.92 1.97 5.65
CA GLY A 146 -3.06 3.04 6.63
C GLY A 146 -2.52 4.37 6.10
N GLY A 147 -2.77 5.44 6.86
CA GLY A 147 -2.23 6.77 6.55
C GLY A 147 -2.14 7.71 7.75
N THR A 148 -1.60 8.89 7.49
CA THR A 148 -1.26 9.96 8.46
C THR A 148 -1.61 11.33 7.87
N GLY A 149 -1.70 12.36 8.71
CA GLY A 149 -2.09 13.71 8.29
C GLY A 149 -3.49 13.72 7.68
N ASP A 150 -3.65 14.34 6.51
CA ASP A 150 -4.92 14.37 5.75
C ASP A 150 -5.46 12.98 5.38
N PHE A 151 -4.65 11.93 5.54
CA PHE A 151 -5.00 10.54 5.21
C PHE A 151 -5.05 9.64 6.47
N ILE A 152 -5.17 10.24 7.65
CA ILE A 152 -5.21 9.51 8.92
C ILE A 152 -6.26 8.39 8.89
N MET A 153 -5.87 7.20 9.34
CA MET A 153 -6.70 5.99 9.38
C MET A 153 -7.28 5.50 8.04
N THR A 154 -6.85 6.05 6.88
CA THR A 154 -7.46 5.67 5.61
C THR A 154 -7.22 4.20 5.25
N ARG A 155 -8.21 3.59 4.61
CA ARG A 155 -8.11 2.28 3.96
C ARG A 155 -8.60 2.38 2.53
N GLY A 156 -8.00 1.59 1.65
CA GLY A 156 -8.31 1.66 0.23
C GLY A 156 -7.59 0.62 -0.61
N ILE A 157 -7.67 0.80 -1.92
CA ILE A 157 -6.99 0.00 -2.94
C ILE A 157 -6.24 0.96 -3.87
N ALA A 158 -4.99 0.64 -4.17
CA ALA A 158 -4.24 1.24 -5.26
C ALA A 158 -4.19 0.25 -6.42
N THR A 159 -4.81 0.60 -7.55
CA THR A 159 -4.68 -0.15 -8.79
C THR A 159 -3.46 0.37 -9.55
N LEU A 160 -2.44 -0.47 -9.71
CA LEU A 160 -1.22 -0.17 -10.44
C LEU A 160 -1.36 -0.64 -11.90
N THR A 161 -0.92 0.19 -12.84
CA THR A 161 -0.79 -0.17 -14.26
C THR A 161 0.60 0.23 -14.73
N THR A 162 1.31 -0.69 -15.36
CA THR A 162 2.63 -0.40 -15.94
C THR A 162 2.44 0.33 -17.26
N ASP A 163 2.80 1.60 -17.31
CA ASP A 163 2.59 2.45 -18.49
C ASP A 163 3.78 2.39 -19.47
N HIS A 164 4.99 2.30 -18.93
CA HIS A 164 6.22 2.32 -19.72
C HIS A 164 7.37 1.68 -18.97
N ILE A 165 8.21 0.93 -19.69
CA ILE A 165 9.47 0.35 -19.20
C ILE A 165 10.53 0.61 -20.27
N ASP A 166 11.65 1.18 -19.87
CA ASP A 166 12.86 1.30 -20.68
C ASP A 166 13.98 0.47 -20.02
N GLY A 167 14.01 -0.81 -20.38
CA GLY A 167 14.96 -1.79 -19.85
C GLY A 167 14.97 -1.82 -18.32
N SER A 168 16.16 -1.68 -17.73
CA SER A 168 16.35 -1.56 -16.28
C SER A 168 16.61 -0.13 -15.81
N LYS A 169 16.42 0.87 -16.68
CA LYS A 169 16.80 2.27 -16.41
C LYS A 169 15.64 3.11 -15.91
N TYR A 170 14.47 2.93 -16.50
CA TYR A 170 13.30 3.74 -16.19
C TYR A 170 12.03 2.92 -16.28
N PHE A 171 11.11 3.16 -15.35
CA PHE A 171 9.73 2.71 -15.50
C PHE A 171 8.74 3.77 -15.02
N ARG A 172 7.53 3.72 -15.60
CA ARG A 172 6.39 4.53 -15.19
C ARG A 172 5.23 3.63 -14.81
N VAL A 173 4.64 3.91 -13.64
CA VAL A 173 3.45 3.20 -13.15
C VAL A 173 2.34 4.21 -12.92
N LYS A 174 1.19 4.00 -13.54
CA LYS A 174 -0.03 4.71 -13.19
C LYS A 174 -0.60 4.14 -11.90
N LEU A 175 -0.93 5.02 -10.96
CA LEU A 175 -1.55 4.73 -9.68
C LEU A 175 -3.00 5.25 -9.71
N ASP A 176 -3.99 4.36 -9.76
CA ASP A 176 -5.40 4.69 -9.52
C ASP A 176 -5.76 4.34 -8.08
N ILE A 177 -5.64 5.34 -7.21
CA ILE A 177 -5.78 5.24 -5.76
C ILE A 177 -7.23 5.51 -5.39
N LYS A 178 -7.87 4.54 -4.72
CA LYS A 178 -9.27 4.60 -4.28
C LYS A 178 -9.33 4.40 -2.77
N LEU A 179 -9.61 5.47 -2.04
CA LEU A 179 -9.83 5.42 -0.60
C LEU A 179 -11.31 5.16 -0.33
N TYR A 180 -11.61 4.17 0.50
CA TYR A 180 -12.97 3.77 0.86
C TYR A 180 -13.32 4.12 2.31
N GLU A 181 -12.31 4.28 3.15
CA GLU A 181 -12.47 4.85 4.48
C GLU A 181 -11.70 6.17 4.55
N CYS A 182 -12.43 7.26 4.70
CA CYS A 182 -11.91 8.62 4.76
C CYS A 182 -12.40 9.27 6.05
N TYR A 183 -11.51 10.04 6.68
CA TYR A 183 -11.79 10.84 7.86
C TYR A 183 -11.50 12.28 7.47
N HIS A 184 -12.53 13.12 7.48
CA HIS A 184 -12.48 14.54 7.10
C HIS A 184 -12.46 15.41 8.35
#